data_AF-A0A3C0EXS3-F1
#
_entry.id   AF-A0A3C0EXS3-F1
#
_cell.length_a   1.000
_cell.length_b   1.000
_cell.length_c   1.000
_cell.angle_alpha   90.00
_cell.angle_beta   90.00
_cell.angle_gamma   90.00
#
_symmetry.space_group_name_H-M   'P 1'
#
loop_
_entity.id
_entity.type
_entity.pdbx_description
1 polymer ?
#
loop_
_entity_poly.entity_id
_entity_poly.type
_entity_poly.pdbx_seq_one_letter_code
_entity_poly.pdbx_strand_id
1 'polypeptide(L)' 'MYSAQCIQKAGASLGESPVWDPEGRQLYWVDINNRHINCLDLKTGDTLQWPCHTEIGCIG' A
#
# COMPACT_ATOMS: atom_id res chain seq x y z
N MET A 1 3.92 -24.95 -10.45
CA MET A 1 4.62 -24.44 -9.25
C MET A 1 4.26 -22.98 -9.10
N TYR A 2 4.05 -22.50 -7.87
CA TYR A 2 3.82 -21.09 -7.59
C TYR A 2 5.09 -20.47 -6.99
N SER A 3 5.31 -19.18 -7.23
CA SER A 3 6.42 -18.41 -6.67
C SER A 3 5.89 -17.14 -6.01
N ALA A 4 6.45 -16.77 -4.86
CA ALA A 4 6.21 -15.49 -4.22
C ALA A 4 7.42 -14.58 -4.42
N GLN A 5 7.17 -13.29 -4.67
CA GLN A 5 8.20 -12.27 -4.81
C GLN A 5 7.79 -11.03 -4.04
N CYS A 6 8.75 -10.42 -3.34
CA CYS A 6 8.53 -9.12 -2.71
C CYS A 6 8.64 -8.04 -3.78
N ILE A 7 7.49 -7.50 -4.19
CA ILE A 7 7.41 -6.43 -5.21
C ILE A 7 7.62 -5.04 -4.62
N GLN A 8 7.44 -4.88 -3.30
CA GLN A 8 7.68 -3.62 -2.62
C GLN A 8 8.14 -3.81 -1.17
N LYS A 9 9.26 -3.19 -0.82
CA LYS A 9 9.79 -3.16 0.55
C LYS A 9 9.19 -1.95 1.27
N ALA A 10 7.92 -2.04 1.61
CA ALA A 10 7.12 -0.90 2.10
C ALA A 10 7.63 -0.27 3.40
N GLY A 11 8.41 -0.99 4.22
CA GLY A 11 8.89 -0.49 5.51
C GLY A 11 7.77 -0.16 6.51
N ALA A 12 6.57 -0.70 6.28
CA ALA A 12 5.40 -0.42 7.10
C ALA A 12 5.55 -0.98 8.51
N SER A 13 5.05 -0.26 9.52
CA SER A 13 4.95 -0.80 10.88
C SER A 13 3.81 -1.80 11.00
N LEU A 14 2.65 -1.47 10.42
CA LEU A 14 1.51 -2.38 10.31
C LEU A 14 0.76 -2.12 8.99
N GLY A 15 1.16 -2.86 7.95
CA GLY A 15 0.56 -2.78 6.62
C GLY A 15 -0.73 -3.59 6.52
N GLU A 16 -1.84 -2.97 6.15
CA GLU A 16 -3.17 -3.60 6.12
C GLU A 16 -4.03 -3.14 4.94
N SER A 17 -5.14 -3.84 4.72
CA SER A 17 -6.16 -3.49 3.72
C SER A 17 -5.61 -3.30 2.29
N PRO A 18 -5.02 -4.35 1.67
CA PRO A 18 -4.59 -4.27 0.28
C PRO A 18 -5.79 -4.13 -0.66
N VAL A 19 -5.82 -3.05 -1.44
CA VAL A 19 -6.88 -2.77 -2.43
C VAL A 19 -6.26 -2.60 -3.81
N TRP A 20 -6.75 -3.34 -4.81
CA TRP A 20 -6.24 -3.28 -6.18
C TRP A 20 -7.13 -2.42 -7.08
N ASP A 21 -6.53 -1.43 -7.73
CA ASP A 21 -7.14 -0.69 -8.83
C ASP A 21 -6.64 -1.24 -10.19
N PRO A 22 -7.49 -1.95 -10.95
CA PRO A 22 -7.11 -2.54 -12.22
C PRO A 22 -6.88 -1.52 -13.34
N GLU A 23 -7.55 -0.36 -13.32
CA GLU A 23 -7.44 0.66 -14.37
C GLU A 23 -6.11 1.42 -14.23
N GLY A 24 -5.83 1.89 -13.01
CA GLY A 24 -4.57 2.56 -12.68
C GLY A 24 -3.36 1.64 -12.72
N ARG A 25 -3.56 0.33 -12.47
CA ARG A 25 -2.53 -0.66 -12.10
C ARG A 25 -1.84 -0.30 -10.78
N GLN A 26 -2.65 0.00 -9.78
CA GLN A 26 -2.19 0.54 -8.51
C GLN A 26 -2.62 -0.36 -7.35
N LEU A 27 -1.71 -0.59 -6.41
CA LEU A 27 -1.99 -1.29 -5.16
C LEU A 27 -1.99 -0.30 -4.01
N TYR A 28 -3.13 -0.17 -3.34
CA TYR A 28 -3.31 0.66 -2.16
C TYR A 28 -3.21 -0.17 -0.88
N TRP A 29 -2.71 0.41 0.20
CA TRP A 29 -2.75 -0.16 1.56
C TRP A 29 -2.61 0.93 2.61
N VAL A 30 -2.99 0.64 3.85
CA VAL A 30 -2.71 1.52 5.00
C VAL A 30 -1.48 1.04 5.74
N ASP A 31 -0.70 1.98 6.28
CA ASP A 31 0.24 1.71 7.37
C ASP A 31 -0.35 2.33 8.65
N ILE A 32 -0.99 1.49 9.47
CA ILE A 32 -1.89 1.94 10.54
C ILE A 32 -1.14 2.77 11.57
N ASN A 33 -0.07 2.20 12.15
CA ASN A 33 0.70 2.84 13.22
C ASN A 33 1.43 4.11 12.75
N ASN A 34 1.88 4.13 11.48
CA ASN A 34 2.53 5.31 10.91
C ASN A 34 1.56 6.32 10.30
N ARG A 35 0.25 6.03 10.27
CA ARG A 35 -0.83 6.92 9.80
C ARG A 35 -0.65 7.37 8.35
N HIS A 36 -0.36 6.42 7.45
CA HIS A 36 -0.27 6.69 6.01
C HIS A 36 -1.23 5.82 5.21
N ILE A 37 -1.85 6.40 4.18
CA ILE A 37 -2.33 5.63 3.02
C ILE A 37 -1.18 5.58 2.03
N ASN A 38 -0.95 4.41 1.43
CA ASN A 38 0.09 4.20 0.44
C ASN A 38 -0.54 3.75 -0.87
N CYS A 39 0.10 4.07 -2.00
CA CYS A 39 -0.24 3.57 -3.32
C CYS A 39 1.04 3.26 -4.10
N LEU A 40 1.21 1.98 -4.47
CA LEU A 40 2.26 1.53 -5.36
C LEU A 40 1.74 1.56 -6.79
N ASP A 41 2.39 2.35 -7.65
CA ASP A 41 2.17 2.28 -9.08
C ASP A 41 3.02 1.15 -9.68
N LEU A 42 2.38 0.08 -10.18
CA LEU A 42 3.11 -1.05 -10.76
C LEU A 42 3.73 -0.77 -12.14
N LYS A 43 3.39 0.36 -12.79
CA LYS A 43 4.00 0.77 -14.05
C LYS A 43 5.34 1.45 -13.81
N THR A 44 5.45 2.29 -12.79
CA THR A 44 6.69 3.04 -12.50
C THR A 44 7.52 2.42 -11.38
N GLY A 45 6.88 1.69 -10.46
CA GLY A 45 7.50 1.17 -9.24
C GLY A 45 7.52 2.19 -8.09
N ASP A 46 6.98 3.39 -8.31
CA ASP A 46 6.95 4.44 -7.29
C ASP A 46 5.85 4.19 -6.26
N THR A 47 6.07 4.67 -5.04
CA THR A 47 5.04 4.66 -3.99
C THR A 47 4.70 6.08 -3.57
N LEU A 48 3.43 6.42 -3.70
CA LEU A 48 2.84 7.63 -3.15
C LEU A 48 2.38 7.36 -1.73
N GLN A 49 2.49 8.36 -0.87
CA GLN A 49 2.06 8.28 0.53
C GLN A 49 1.26 9.52 0.91
N TRP A 50 0.12 9.32 1.57
CA TRP A 50 -0.72 10.38 2.11
C TRP A 50 -0.78 10.28 3.63
N PRO A 51 -0.22 11.25 4.37
CA PRO A 51 -0.30 11.27 5.82
C PRO A 51 -1.72 11.57 6.29
N CYS A 52 -2.07 10.93 7.40
CA CYS A 52 -3.34 11.09 8.08
C CYS A 52 -3.11 11.57 9.50
N HIS A 53 -4.09 12.32 10.03
CA HIS A 53 -4.00 12.92 11.36
C HIS A 53 -4.06 11.85 12.46
N THR A 54 -4.79 10.77 12.20
CA THR A 54 -5.01 9.63 13.10
C THR A 54 -4.66 8.32 12.40
N GLU A 55 -4.66 7.23 13.16
CA GLU A 55 -4.62 5.88 12.63
C GLU A 55 -5.83 5.64 11.70
N ILE A 56 -5.60 4.88 10.64
CA ILE A 56 -6.63 4.46 9.68
C ILE A 56 -6.74 2.94 9.81
N GLY A 57 -7.80 2.45 10.43
CA GLY A 57 -7.95 1.02 10.70
C GLY A 57 -8.10 0.17 9.43
N CYS A 58 -8.79 0.68 8.40
CA CYS A 58 -8.96 0.01 7.13
C CYS A 58 -9.34 0.97 5.99
N ILE A 59 -9.17 0.49 4.74
CA ILE A 59 -9.69 1.09 3.50
C ILE A 59 -10.25 -0.02 2.61
N GLY A 60 -11.16 0.31 1.69
CA GLY A 60 -11.76 -0.66 0.76
C GLY A 60 -13.25 -0.43 0.53
#